data_AF-E3FEK6-F1
#
_entry.id   AF-E3FEK6-F1
#
_cell.length_a   1.000
_cell.length_b   1.000
_cell.length_c   1.000
_cell.angle_alpha   90.00
_cell.angle_beta   90.00
_cell.angle_gamma   90.00
#
_symmetry.space_group_name_H-M   'P 1'
#
loop_
_entity.id
_entity.type
_entity.pdbx_description
1 polymer ?
#
loop_
_entity_poly.entity_id
_entity_poly.type
_entity_poly.pdbx_seq_one_letter_code
_entity_poly.pdbx_strand_id
1 'polypeptide(L)'
;MTRPISPNDTHDTSDATMFDRFVLFEQESLDIGRRYLQALGLPRGIGALVEDLNEGRLAWEKGRHVLGHVPYLLIEYIARRTGFTRLSAITTDPEFVALKTHSLAQALQRHGSFPPGLTAGALEAFSWSALRHWQLVAHDLGGRHAYAVTPSLAQLVRQPETLSQPWRMPRLPVPSLLLLVPPEAGLTLTQRGFRAHAVTELYVVESLPPVHQWSVWIHAPIDENFAESLYVELPLPPGSSLQEGIDNAQDLFLGRRPTALGWQECVRWLGATLRVLAEDGARLLEGPSPRRMLLGAVKGLH
;
A
#
# COMPACT_ATOMS: atom_id res chain seq x y z
N MET A 1 25.91 -31.86 -31.80
CA MET A 1 26.61 -30.97 -30.84
C MET A 1 25.61 -29.94 -30.36
N THR A 2 24.99 -30.22 -29.22
CA THR A 2 23.84 -29.49 -28.69
C THR A 2 24.28 -28.94 -27.34
N ARG A 3 24.35 -27.61 -27.21
CA ARG A 3 24.63 -26.96 -25.93
C ARG A 3 23.41 -27.14 -25.00
N PRO A 4 23.59 -27.48 -23.72
CA PRO A 4 22.49 -27.47 -22.78
C PRO A 4 22.14 -26.02 -22.41
N ILE A 5 20.84 -25.75 -22.36
CA ILE A 5 20.24 -24.51 -21.88
C ILE A 5 20.39 -24.50 -20.35
N SER A 6 21.02 -23.46 -19.81
CA SER A 6 21.05 -23.21 -18.36
C SER A 6 19.61 -23.00 -17.86
N PRO A 7 19.21 -23.61 -16.73
CA PRO A 7 17.92 -23.32 -16.12
C PRO A 7 17.98 -21.90 -15.60
N ASN A 8 17.20 -21.02 -16.23
CA ASN A 8 16.93 -19.68 -15.73
C ASN A 8 16.35 -19.78 -14.32
N ASP A 9 16.82 -18.89 -13.46
CA ASP A 9 16.34 -18.60 -12.12
C ASP A 9 14.81 -18.63 -12.05
N THR A 10 14.26 -19.73 -11.54
CA THR A 10 12.92 -19.74 -10.96
C THR A 10 13.01 -18.92 -9.68
N HIS A 11 12.79 -17.60 -9.79
CA HIS A 11 12.46 -16.79 -8.63
C HIS A 11 11.24 -17.42 -7.96
N ASP A 12 11.43 -17.88 -6.73
CA ASP A 12 10.36 -18.40 -5.89
C ASP A 12 9.35 -17.27 -5.65
N THR A 13 8.24 -17.31 -6.38
CA THR A 13 7.20 -16.27 -6.37
C THR A 13 6.36 -16.29 -5.09
N SER A 14 6.54 -17.29 -4.22
CA SER A 14 5.81 -17.40 -2.95
C SER A 14 6.12 -16.27 -1.98
N ASP A 15 7.33 -15.69 -2.08
CA ASP A 15 7.82 -14.68 -1.14
C ASP A 15 7.70 -13.24 -1.67
N ALA A 16 7.14 -13.05 -2.88
CA ALA A 16 7.00 -11.73 -3.50
C ALA A 16 5.82 -10.96 -2.87
N THR A 17 6.12 -9.80 -2.29
CA THR A 17 5.11 -8.91 -1.69
C THR A 17 4.21 -8.30 -2.76
N MET A 18 3.09 -7.71 -2.35
CA MET A 18 2.28 -6.96 -3.32
C MET A 18 3.04 -5.81 -3.96
N PHE A 19 3.91 -5.12 -3.21
CA PHE A 19 4.77 -4.09 -3.75
C PHE A 19 5.74 -4.66 -4.79
N ASP A 20 6.35 -5.81 -4.54
CA ASP A 20 7.25 -6.45 -5.50
C ASP A 20 6.50 -6.79 -6.79
N ARG A 21 5.32 -7.43 -6.65
CA ARG A 21 4.43 -7.83 -7.75
C ARG A 21 4.01 -6.65 -8.63
N PHE A 22 3.73 -5.50 -8.02
CA PHE A 22 3.18 -4.35 -8.74
C PHE A 22 4.25 -3.33 -9.16
N VAL A 23 5.12 -2.85 -8.28
CA VAL A 23 6.02 -1.73 -8.61
C VAL A 23 7.32 -2.24 -9.23
N LEU A 24 7.91 -3.31 -8.69
CA LEU A 24 9.22 -3.76 -9.15
C LEU A 24 9.16 -4.48 -10.49
N PHE A 25 8.18 -5.36 -10.71
CA PHE A 25 8.05 -6.03 -12.01
C PHE A 25 7.54 -5.09 -13.12
N GLU A 26 6.86 -4.00 -12.77
CA GLU A 26 6.34 -3.01 -13.73
C GLU A 26 7.29 -1.83 -13.97
N GLN A 27 8.47 -1.85 -13.34
CA GLN A 27 9.44 -0.75 -13.30
C GLN A 27 9.73 -0.17 -14.69
N GLU A 28 9.94 -1.01 -15.72
CA GLU A 28 10.22 -0.52 -17.08
C GLU A 28 9.07 0.31 -17.66
N SER A 29 7.83 -0.14 -17.48
CA SER A 29 6.64 0.55 -18.00
C SER A 29 6.37 1.82 -17.23
N LEU A 30 6.54 1.78 -15.91
CA LEU A 30 6.45 2.95 -15.06
C LEU A 30 7.51 3.99 -15.43
N ASP A 31 8.75 3.58 -15.70
CA ASP A 31 9.84 4.48 -16.08
C ASP A 31 9.61 5.14 -17.45
N ILE A 32 9.00 4.42 -18.40
CA ILE A 32 8.56 5.03 -19.66
C ILE A 32 7.54 6.13 -19.40
N GLY A 33 6.45 5.80 -18.68
CA GLY A 33 5.40 6.76 -18.37
C GLY A 33 5.93 7.98 -17.62
N ARG A 34 6.80 7.77 -16.61
CA ARG A 34 7.46 8.84 -15.86
C ARG A 34 8.18 9.83 -16.77
N ARG A 35 8.91 9.36 -17.80
CA ARG A 35 9.61 10.26 -18.74
C ARG A 35 8.67 11.21 -19.48
N TYR A 36 7.54 10.70 -19.98
CA TYR A 36 6.53 11.55 -20.65
C TYR A 36 5.94 12.59 -19.70
N LEU A 37 5.52 12.14 -18.51
CA LEU A 37 4.88 13.01 -17.52
C LEU A 37 5.84 14.07 -16.96
N GLN A 38 7.10 13.71 -16.71
CA GLN A 38 8.12 14.64 -16.26
C GLN A 38 8.47 15.70 -17.31
N ALA A 39 8.51 15.32 -18.60
CA ALA A 39 8.87 16.24 -19.68
C ALA A 39 7.74 17.21 -20.05
N LEU A 40 6.48 16.74 -20.05
CA LEU A 40 5.36 17.47 -20.66
C LEU A 40 4.26 17.86 -19.66
N GLY A 41 4.34 17.37 -18.42
CA GLY A 41 3.21 17.41 -17.48
C GLY A 41 2.13 16.39 -17.83
N LEU A 42 1.12 16.25 -16.98
CA LEU A 42 0.19 15.13 -17.06
C LEU A 42 -0.65 15.06 -18.35
N PRO A 43 -1.51 16.05 -18.68
CA PRO A 43 -2.41 15.91 -19.84
C PRO A 43 -1.65 15.83 -21.16
N ARG A 44 -0.55 16.59 -21.30
CA ARG A 44 0.29 16.58 -22.51
C ARG A 44 1.16 15.34 -22.59
N GLY A 45 1.65 14.82 -21.47
CA GLY A 45 2.44 13.59 -21.41
C GLY A 45 1.62 12.37 -21.83
N ILE A 46 0.37 12.26 -21.35
CA ILE A 46 -0.55 11.20 -21.79
C ILE A 46 -0.87 11.34 -23.28
N GLY A 47 -1.15 12.57 -23.76
CA GLY A 47 -1.39 12.83 -25.18
C GLY A 47 -0.22 12.40 -26.07
N ALA A 48 1.00 12.83 -25.73
CA ALA A 48 2.20 12.47 -26.46
C ALA A 48 2.47 10.95 -26.45
N LEU A 49 2.16 10.26 -25.35
CA LEU A 49 2.29 8.80 -25.30
C LEU A 49 1.30 8.10 -26.25
N VAL A 50 0.06 8.60 -26.35
CA VAL A 50 -0.93 8.09 -27.30
C VAL A 50 -0.54 8.41 -28.75
N GLU A 51 -0.01 9.59 -29.02
CA GLU A 51 0.51 9.98 -30.34
C GLU A 51 1.66 9.07 -30.77
N ASP A 52 2.68 8.89 -29.92
CA ASP A 52 3.81 8.00 -30.18
C ASP A 52 3.37 6.55 -30.40
N LEU A 53 2.32 6.10 -29.72
CA LEU A 53 1.73 4.77 -29.92
C LEU A 53 1.06 4.66 -31.30
N ASN A 54 0.25 5.65 -31.67
CA ASN A 54 -0.47 5.67 -32.95
C ASN A 54 0.47 5.81 -34.15
N GLU A 55 1.59 6.53 -33.97
CA GLU A 55 2.61 6.73 -35.00
C GLU A 55 3.66 5.61 -35.03
N GLY A 56 3.52 4.59 -34.17
CA GLY A 56 4.41 3.42 -34.13
C GLY A 56 5.81 3.71 -33.57
N ARG A 57 6.04 4.88 -32.95
CA ARG A 57 7.29 5.22 -32.26
C ARG A 57 7.44 4.48 -30.93
N LEU A 58 6.31 4.11 -30.32
CA LEU A 58 6.24 3.21 -29.18
C LEU A 58 5.55 1.90 -29.60
N ALA A 59 6.19 0.76 -29.34
CA ALA A 59 5.62 -0.55 -29.65
C ALA A 59 4.25 -0.73 -28.97
N TRP A 60 3.26 -1.24 -29.72
CA TRP A 60 1.86 -1.31 -29.29
C TRP A 60 1.67 -1.97 -27.92
N GLU A 61 2.20 -3.17 -27.73
CA GLU A 61 2.10 -3.90 -26.46
C GLU A 61 2.70 -3.13 -25.30
N LYS A 62 3.86 -2.48 -25.53
CA LYS A 62 4.54 -1.68 -24.52
C LYS A 62 3.74 -0.43 -24.16
N GLY A 63 3.28 0.32 -25.15
CA GLY A 63 2.51 1.54 -24.91
C GLY A 63 1.15 1.27 -24.30
N ARG A 64 0.47 0.20 -24.70
CA ARG A 64 -0.76 -0.27 -24.05
C ARG A 64 -0.52 -0.60 -22.58
N HIS A 65 0.59 -1.26 -22.27
CA HIS A 65 0.95 -1.61 -20.89
C HIS A 65 1.23 -0.35 -20.06
N VAL A 66 1.97 0.63 -20.60
CA VAL A 66 2.18 1.93 -19.94
C VAL A 66 0.86 2.68 -19.72
N LEU A 67 -0.04 2.68 -20.71
CA LEU A 67 -1.38 3.28 -20.58
C LEU A 67 -2.21 2.63 -19.48
N GLY A 68 -2.06 1.32 -19.28
CA GLY A 68 -2.67 0.59 -18.16
C GLY A 68 -2.26 1.11 -16.78
N HIS A 69 -1.06 1.70 -16.68
CA HIS A 69 -0.48 2.23 -15.44
C HIS A 69 -0.67 3.74 -15.25
N VAL A 70 -1.39 4.43 -16.14
CA VAL A 70 -1.69 5.86 -16.01
C VAL A 70 -2.26 6.25 -14.65
N PRO A 71 -3.20 5.49 -14.04
CA PRO A 71 -3.68 5.81 -12.70
C PRO A 71 -2.57 5.87 -11.65
N TYR A 72 -1.64 4.90 -11.67
CA TYR A 72 -0.48 4.90 -10.77
C TYR A 72 0.42 6.11 -11.02
N LEU A 73 0.75 6.39 -12.29
CA LEU A 73 1.61 7.50 -12.68
C LEU A 73 1.03 8.87 -12.30
N LEU A 74 -0.29 9.03 -12.42
CA LEU A 74 -1.00 10.23 -11.95
C LEU A 74 -0.92 10.37 -10.44
N ILE A 75 -1.19 9.30 -9.71
CA ILE A 75 -1.11 9.28 -8.25
C ILE A 75 0.31 9.59 -7.80
N GLU A 76 1.33 9.03 -8.47
CA GLU A 76 2.73 9.35 -8.24
C GLU A 76 3.02 10.83 -8.47
N TYR A 77 2.55 11.39 -9.58
CA TYR A 77 2.73 12.80 -9.92
C TYR A 77 2.12 13.74 -8.85
N ILE A 78 0.87 13.49 -8.44
CA ILE A 78 0.20 14.27 -7.40
C ILE A 78 0.86 14.06 -6.04
N ALA A 79 1.23 12.83 -5.71
CA ALA A 79 1.89 12.50 -4.45
C ALA A 79 3.25 13.22 -4.34
N ARG A 80 4.07 13.26 -5.40
CA ARG A 80 5.31 14.03 -5.42
C ARG A 80 5.08 15.51 -5.15
N ARG A 81 4.04 16.10 -5.75
CA ARG A 81 3.67 17.51 -5.53
C ARG A 81 3.13 17.80 -4.12
N THR A 82 2.42 16.84 -3.52
CA THR A 82 1.72 16.98 -2.23
C THR A 82 2.47 16.37 -1.05
N GLY A 83 3.66 15.81 -1.28
CA GLY A 83 4.48 15.14 -0.26
C GLY A 83 3.98 13.76 0.18
N PHE A 84 3.19 13.07 -0.67
CA PHE A 84 2.77 11.66 -0.52
C PHE A 84 2.00 11.29 0.76
N THR A 85 1.44 12.27 1.47
CA THR A 85 0.99 12.10 2.87
C THR A 85 -0.43 11.59 3.09
N ARG A 86 -1.38 11.93 2.21
CA ARG A 86 -2.79 11.63 2.43
C ARG A 86 -3.48 11.28 1.12
N LEU A 87 -4.21 10.17 1.11
CA LEU A 87 -5.04 9.80 -0.03
C LEU A 87 -6.09 10.90 -0.34
N SER A 88 -6.65 11.54 0.69
CA SER A 88 -7.65 12.60 0.51
C SER A 88 -7.12 13.78 -0.33
N ALA A 89 -5.83 14.10 -0.24
CA ALA A 89 -5.21 15.12 -1.09
C ALA A 89 -5.17 14.69 -2.57
N ILE A 90 -5.07 13.39 -2.84
CA ILE A 90 -5.07 12.83 -4.19
C ILE A 90 -6.48 12.73 -4.75
N THR A 91 -7.43 12.24 -3.96
CA THR A 91 -8.80 12.01 -4.42
C THR A 91 -9.59 13.30 -4.64
N THR A 92 -9.14 14.40 -4.04
CA THR A 92 -9.70 15.75 -4.25
C THR A 92 -8.92 16.57 -5.28
N ASP A 93 -7.80 16.06 -5.80
CA ASP A 93 -7.00 16.79 -6.77
C ASP A 93 -7.76 16.95 -8.11
N PRO A 94 -7.80 18.16 -8.70
CA PRO A 94 -8.55 18.40 -9.93
C PRO A 94 -8.15 17.50 -11.10
N GLU A 95 -6.86 17.15 -11.23
CA GLU A 95 -6.39 16.27 -12.32
C GLU A 95 -6.87 14.83 -12.11
N PHE A 96 -6.88 14.37 -10.87
CA PHE A 96 -7.41 13.05 -10.50
C PHE A 96 -8.92 12.97 -10.69
N VAL A 97 -9.65 13.99 -10.25
CA VAL A 97 -11.11 14.08 -10.44
C VAL A 97 -11.47 14.13 -11.93
N ALA A 98 -10.71 14.87 -12.74
CA ALA A 98 -10.89 14.91 -14.18
C ALA A 98 -10.65 13.53 -14.83
N LEU A 99 -9.58 12.83 -14.46
CA LEU A 99 -9.30 11.47 -14.97
C LEU A 99 -10.42 10.49 -14.60
N LYS A 100 -10.85 10.50 -13.33
CA LYS A 100 -11.95 9.65 -12.84
C LYS A 100 -13.23 9.90 -13.64
N THR A 101 -13.59 11.18 -13.82
CA THR A 101 -14.78 11.59 -14.55
C THR A 101 -14.70 11.21 -16.03
N HIS A 102 -13.55 11.42 -16.66
CA HIS A 102 -13.33 11.08 -18.07
C HIS A 102 -13.38 9.56 -18.30
N SER A 103 -12.76 8.78 -17.42
CA SER A 103 -12.77 7.31 -17.48
C SER A 103 -14.19 6.77 -17.36
N LEU A 104 -15.00 7.33 -16.45
CA LEU A 104 -16.42 6.97 -16.34
C LEU A 104 -17.20 7.36 -17.59
N ALA A 105 -16.98 8.58 -18.12
CA ALA A 105 -17.67 9.05 -19.32
C ALA A 105 -17.36 8.17 -20.55
N GLN A 106 -16.10 7.76 -20.74
CA GLN A 106 -15.73 6.83 -21.80
C GLN A 106 -16.38 5.45 -21.64
N ALA A 107 -16.43 4.93 -20.40
CA ALA A 107 -17.10 3.66 -20.13
C ALA A 107 -18.61 3.73 -20.45
N LEU A 108 -19.27 4.82 -20.06
CA LEU A 108 -20.69 5.08 -20.38
C LEU A 108 -20.93 5.23 -21.88
N GLN A 109 -20.01 5.88 -22.61
CA GLN A 109 -20.12 5.98 -24.08
C GLN A 109 -20.00 4.62 -24.77
N ARG A 110 -19.11 3.74 -24.30
CA ARG A 110 -18.88 2.41 -24.89
C ARG A 110 -19.96 1.38 -24.55
N HIS A 111 -20.50 1.45 -23.34
CA HIS A 111 -21.40 0.40 -22.81
C HIS A 111 -22.85 0.88 -22.58
N GLY A 112 -23.15 2.14 -22.89
CA GLY A 112 -24.43 2.76 -22.60
C GLY A 112 -24.56 3.20 -21.14
N SER A 113 -25.72 3.76 -20.79
CA SER A 113 -26.00 4.17 -19.41
C SER A 113 -26.05 2.95 -18.48
N PHE A 114 -25.17 2.92 -17.48
CA PHE A 114 -25.26 1.93 -16.41
C PHE A 114 -26.45 2.24 -15.48
N PRO A 115 -27.13 1.21 -14.94
CA PRO A 115 -27.98 1.34 -13.76
C PRO A 115 -27.28 2.14 -12.66
N PRO A 116 -27.97 3.03 -11.91
CA PRO A 116 -27.35 3.92 -10.92
C PRO A 116 -26.45 3.19 -9.89
N GLY A 117 -26.84 1.99 -9.46
CA GLY A 117 -26.06 1.17 -8.52
C GLY A 117 -24.73 0.66 -9.10
N LEU A 118 -24.67 0.39 -10.41
CA LEU A 118 -23.44 -0.05 -11.07
C LEU A 118 -22.46 1.12 -11.30
N THR A 119 -22.98 2.33 -11.56
CA THR A 119 -22.15 3.54 -11.61
C THR A 119 -21.49 3.82 -10.26
N ALA A 120 -22.25 3.70 -9.16
CA ALA A 120 -21.70 3.86 -7.81
C ALA A 120 -20.62 2.81 -7.51
N GLY A 121 -20.88 1.53 -7.82
CA GLY A 121 -19.90 0.46 -7.65
C GLY A 121 -18.63 0.63 -8.49
N ALA A 122 -18.74 1.14 -9.73
CA ALA A 122 -17.58 1.42 -10.57
C ALA A 122 -16.72 2.56 -10.01
N LEU A 123 -17.34 3.62 -9.47
CA LEU A 123 -16.62 4.73 -8.84
C LEU A 123 -15.95 4.31 -7.53
N GLU A 124 -16.60 3.42 -6.78
CA GLU A 124 -16.02 2.79 -5.60
C GLU A 124 -14.81 1.95 -5.98
N ALA A 125 -14.93 1.05 -6.96
CA ALA A 125 -13.82 0.22 -7.44
C ALA A 125 -12.62 1.06 -7.93
N PHE A 126 -12.88 2.16 -8.65
CA PHE A 126 -11.83 3.10 -9.05
C PHE A 126 -11.09 3.71 -7.84
N SER A 127 -11.84 4.05 -6.79
CA SER A 127 -11.28 4.63 -5.56
C SER A 127 -10.45 3.60 -4.79
N TRP A 128 -10.89 2.33 -4.75
CA TRP A 128 -10.10 1.21 -4.21
C TRP A 128 -8.79 0.99 -4.95
N SER A 129 -8.83 1.00 -6.29
CA SER A 129 -7.62 0.90 -7.12
C SER A 129 -6.67 2.07 -6.88
N ALA A 130 -7.20 3.29 -6.80
CA ALA A 130 -6.39 4.47 -6.53
C ALA A 130 -5.73 4.45 -5.15
N LEU A 131 -6.43 3.97 -4.12
CA LEU A 131 -5.84 3.84 -2.79
C LEU A 131 -4.68 2.86 -2.77
N ARG A 132 -4.85 1.69 -3.41
CA ARG A 132 -3.78 0.71 -3.58
C ARG A 132 -2.55 1.35 -4.24
N HIS A 133 -2.74 2.05 -5.35
CA HIS A 133 -1.64 2.75 -6.02
C HIS A 133 -1.03 3.83 -5.13
N TRP A 134 -1.81 4.57 -4.34
CA TRP A 134 -1.29 5.58 -3.43
C TRP A 134 -0.39 4.97 -2.35
N GLN A 135 -0.79 3.87 -1.72
CA GLN A 135 0.05 3.17 -0.74
C GLN A 135 1.37 2.71 -1.36
N LEU A 136 1.31 2.15 -2.56
CA LEU A 136 2.50 1.71 -3.29
C LEU A 136 3.42 2.88 -3.66
N VAL A 137 2.86 4.00 -4.10
CA VAL A 137 3.59 5.25 -4.34
C VAL A 137 4.20 5.79 -3.05
N ALA A 138 3.44 5.83 -1.95
CA ALA A 138 3.92 6.32 -0.67
C ALA A 138 5.08 5.46 -0.14
N HIS A 139 5.03 4.14 -0.38
CA HIS A 139 6.12 3.24 -0.08
C HIS A 139 7.34 3.46 -1.00
N ASP A 140 7.12 3.63 -2.31
CA ASP A 140 8.17 3.88 -3.30
C ASP A 140 8.92 5.19 -2.99
N LEU A 141 8.18 6.28 -2.76
CA LEU A 141 8.73 7.61 -2.47
C LEU A 141 9.29 7.72 -1.05
N GLY A 142 8.75 6.95 -0.11
CA GLY A 142 9.18 6.95 1.29
C GLY A 142 10.42 6.11 1.58
N GLY A 143 11.10 5.57 0.56
CA GLY A 143 12.37 4.87 0.71
C GLY A 143 12.28 3.34 0.69
N ARG A 144 11.10 2.76 0.40
CA ARG A 144 10.87 1.31 0.26
C ARG A 144 11.27 0.51 1.49
N HIS A 145 10.99 1.04 2.68
CA HIS A 145 11.36 0.41 3.94
C HIS A 145 10.48 -0.82 4.22
N ALA A 146 11.01 -2.01 3.97
CA ALA A 146 10.35 -3.28 4.28
C ALA A 146 11.03 -4.00 5.45
N TYR A 147 10.27 -4.29 6.50
CA TYR A 147 10.72 -4.94 7.73
C TYR A 147 10.03 -6.29 7.88
N ALA A 148 10.81 -7.36 7.83
CA ALA A 148 10.33 -8.71 8.08
C ALA A 148 10.44 -9.03 9.57
N VAL A 149 9.31 -9.21 10.26
CA VAL A 149 9.31 -9.49 11.69
C VAL A 149 9.72 -10.94 11.93
N THR A 150 10.71 -11.14 12.80
CA THR A 150 11.13 -12.51 13.16
C THR A 150 10.06 -13.22 13.99
N PRO A 151 9.95 -14.56 13.91
CA PRO A 151 9.02 -15.34 14.73
C PRO A 151 9.15 -15.06 16.24
N SER A 152 10.38 -14.93 16.74
CA SER A 152 10.64 -14.64 18.15
C SER A 152 10.11 -13.27 18.58
N LEU A 153 10.28 -12.24 17.74
CA LEU A 153 9.75 -10.92 18.03
C LEU A 153 8.21 -10.92 17.93
N ALA A 154 7.65 -11.61 16.94
CA ALA A 154 6.21 -11.71 16.79
C ALA A 154 5.53 -12.32 18.03
N GLN A 155 6.13 -13.38 18.60
CA GLN A 155 5.66 -14.00 19.85
C GLN A 155 5.82 -13.08 21.07
N LEU A 156 6.95 -12.36 21.18
CA LEU A 156 7.18 -11.40 22.25
C LEU A 156 6.12 -10.30 22.23
N VAL A 157 5.91 -9.68 21.06
CA VAL A 157 4.92 -8.59 20.88
C VAL A 157 3.49 -9.07 21.16
N ARG A 158 3.22 -10.37 21.01
CA ARG A 158 1.91 -10.95 21.27
C ARG A 158 1.55 -11.03 22.75
N GLN A 159 2.52 -10.88 23.65
CA GLN A 159 2.27 -10.96 25.08
C GLN A 159 1.30 -9.84 25.53
N PRO A 160 0.33 -10.14 26.41
CA PRO A 160 -0.68 -9.17 26.83
C PRO A 160 -0.08 -7.88 27.42
N GLU A 161 1.04 -7.97 28.12
CA GLU A 161 1.73 -6.84 28.74
C GLU A 161 2.23 -5.83 27.69
N THR A 162 2.83 -6.32 26.61
CA THR A 162 3.31 -5.45 25.52
C THR A 162 2.15 -4.72 24.83
N LEU A 163 1.04 -5.42 24.60
CA LEU A 163 -0.15 -4.87 23.92
C LEU A 163 -1.00 -3.94 24.80
N SER A 164 -0.94 -4.10 26.13
CA SER A 164 -1.76 -3.33 27.08
C SER A 164 -1.14 -1.98 27.47
N GLN A 165 0.16 -1.82 27.30
CA GLN A 165 0.83 -0.55 27.62
C GLN A 165 0.45 0.55 26.61
N PRO A 166 -0.01 1.73 27.05
CA PRO A 166 -0.40 2.81 26.17
C PRO A 166 0.84 3.43 25.50
N TRP A 167 0.92 3.36 24.17
CA TRP A 167 1.93 4.10 23.42
C TRP A 167 1.42 5.51 23.11
N ARG A 168 2.01 6.51 23.76
CA ARG A 168 1.66 7.93 23.58
C ARG A 168 2.46 8.54 22.46
N MET A 169 1.81 9.39 21.67
CA MET A 169 2.40 10.05 20.49
C MET A 169 3.13 9.05 19.57
N PRO A 170 2.43 8.01 19.10
CA PRO A 170 3.08 6.97 18.30
C PRO A 170 3.61 7.56 16.99
N ARG A 171 4.90 7.35 16.69
CA ARG A 171 5.57 7.82 15.47
C ARG A 171 6.14 6.65 14.71
N LEU A 172 6.12 6.72 13.39
CA LEU A 172 6.88 5.79 12.58
C LEU A 172 8.37 6.16 12.60
N PRO A 173 9.28 5.17 12.52
CA PRO A 173 10.71 5.44 12.36
C PRO A 173 11.04 6.07 11.00
N VAL A 174 10.14 5.92 10.01
CA VAL A 174 10.25 6.41 8.64
C VAL A 174 8.86 6.82 8.13
N PRO A 175 8.73 7.72 7.13
CA PRO A 175 7.42 8.22 6.69
C PRO A 175 6.44 7.16 6.20
N SER A 176 6.96 6.07 5.62
CA SER A 176 6.17 4.91 5.21
C SER A 176 6.99 3.63 5.33
N LEU A 177 6.34 2.54 5.68
CA LEU A 177 6.98 1.22 5.76
C LEU A 177 5.99 0.09 5.49
N LEU A 178 6.54 -1.06 5.12
CA LEU A 178 5.87 -2.34 5.02
C LEU A 178 6.39 -3.23 6.15
N LEU A 179 5.50 -3.79 6.96
CA LEU A 179 5.80 -4.88 7.88
C LEU A 179 5.30 -6.20 7.29
N LEU A 180 6.23 -7.14 7.11
CA LEU A 180 5.88 -8.53 6.79
C LEU A 180 5.56 -9.25 8.09
N VAL A 181 4.33 -9.75 8.17
CA VAL A 181 3.75 -10.39 9.34
C VAL A 181 3.99 -11.89 9.24
N PRO A 182 4.77 -12.48 10.16
CA PRO A 182 4.97 -13.92 10.17
C PRO A 182 3.74 -14.61 10.78
N PRO A 183 3.49 -15.90 10.47
CA PRO A 183 2.33 -16.64 11.00
C PRO A 183 2.22 -16.64 12.52
N GLU A 184 3.35 -16.57 13.23
CA GLU A 184 3.43 -16.54 14.69
C GLU A 184 2.79 -15.29 15.32
N ALA A 185 2.58 -14.24 14.54
CA ALA A 185 1.81 -13.08 14.99
C ALA A 185 0.32 -13.43 15.22
N GLY A 186 -0.19 -14.47 14.55
CA GLY A 186 -1.56 -14.97 14.69
C GLY A 186 -2.62 -13.94 14.30
N LEU A 187 -2.28 -12.98 13.43
CA LEU A 187 -3.17 -11.91 13.01
C LEU A 187 -4.11 -12.39 11.91
N THR A 188 -5.40 -12.13 12.10
CA THR A 188 -6.43 -12.46 11.12
C THR A 188 -7.31 -11.26 10.83
N LEU A 189 -7.76 -11.16 9.59
CA LEU A 189 -8.78 -10.22 9.15
C LEU A 189 -10.02 -11.00 8.69
N THR A 190 -11.20 -10.50 9.04
CA THR A 190 -12.47 -11.07 8.56
C THR A 190 -13.35 -9.95 8.04
N GLN A 191 -13.55 -9.88 6.73
CA GLN A 191 -14.57 -8.99 6.17
C GLN A 191 -16.00 -9.51 6.45
N ARG A 192 -16.98 -8.60 6.49
CA ARG A 192 -18.36 -8.94 6.84
C ARG A 192 -18.94 -9.94 5.83
N GLY A 193 -19.33 -11.12 6.31
CA GLY A 193 -19.91 -12.18 5.48
C GLY A 193 -18.87 -13.12 4.85
N PHE A 194 -17.58 -12.95 5.17
CA PHE A 194 -16.48 -13.77 4.67
C PHE A 194 -15.81 -14.59 5.79
N ARG A 195 -14.86 -15.44 5.39
CA ARG A 195 -14.06 -16.26 6.31
C ARG A 195 -12.88 -15.44 6.85
N ALA A 196 -12.29 -15.90 7.96
CA ALA A 196 -11.08 -15.28 8.46
C ALA A 196 -9.88 -15.67 7.59
N HIS A 197 -9.04 -14.69 7.26
CA HIS A 197 -7.80 -14.86 6.50
C HIS A 197 -6.61 -14.34 7.29
N ALA A 198 -5.47 -15.03 7.17
CA ALA A 198 -4.23 -14.64 7.83
C ALA A 198 -3.69 -13.35 7.20
N VAL A 199 -3.31 -12.39 8.04
CA VAL A 199 -2.67 -11.14 7.60
C VAL A 199 -1.19 -11.41 7.38
N THR A 200 -0.69 -11.05 6.19
CA THR A 200 0.72 -11.25 5.82
C THR A 200 1.47 -9.93 5.68
N GLU A 201 0.78 -8.84 5.42
CA GLU A 201 1.39 -7.53 5.14
C GLU A 201 0.60 -6.41 5.82
N LEU A 202 1.33 -5.52 6.49
CA LEU A 202 0.81 -4.27 7.03
C LEU A 202 1.61 -3.12 6.42
N TYR A 203 0.97 -2.33 5.57
CA TYR A 203 1.54 -1.07 5.08
C TYR A 203 1.05 0.06 5.95
N VAL A 204 1.95 0.94 6.35
CA VAL A 204 1.60 2.12 7.13
C VAL A 204 2.31 3.34 6.58
N VAL A 205 1.54 4.41 6.45
CA VAL A 205 2.01 5.74 6.04
C VAL A 205 1.62 6.72 7.14
N GLU A 206 2.59 7.50 7.61
CA GLU A 206 2.36 8.60 8.54
C GLU A 206 2.19 9.91 7.77
N SER A 207 1.16 10.68 8.12
CA SER A 207 0.94 12.00 7.54
C SER A 207 1.98 13.01 8.03
N LEU A 208 2.45 13.91 7.15
CA LEU A 208 3.27 15.03 7.57
C LEU A 208 2.45 16.11 8.32
N PRO A 209 3.10 16.93 9.16
CA PRO A 209 2.47 18.08 9.82
C PRO A 209 1.68 18.98 8.84
N PRO A 210 0.61 19.65 9.31
CA PRO A 210 0.22 19.84 10.72
C PRO A 210 -0.66 18.72 11.29
N VAL A 211 -1.08 17.75 10.45
CA VAL A 211 -1.92 16.62 10.88
C VAL A 211 -1.01 15.45 11.27
N HIS A 212 -1.40 14.72 12.31
CA HIS A 212 -0.77 13.44 12.64
C HIS A 212 -1.82 12.34 12.58
N GLN A 213 -1.64 11.46 11.61
CA GLN A 213 -2.54 10.37 11.27
C GLN A 213 -1.73 9.21 10.70
N TRP A 214 -2.13 7.99 11.00
CA TRP A 214 -1.66 6.82 10.28
C TRP A 214 -2.72 6.33 9.31
N SER A 215 -2.29 6.03 8.09
CA SER A 215 -3.09 5.29 7.11
C SER A 215 -2.53 3.89 7.01
N VAL A 216 -3.26 2.93 7.58
CA VAL A 216 -2.85 1.52 7.65
C VAL A 216 -3.62 0.74 6.62
N TRP A 217 -2.91 0.00 5.79
CA TRP A 217 -3.46 -1.02 4.91
C TRP A 217 -3.11 -2.40 5.44
N ILE A 218 -4.14 -3.14 5.79
CA ILE A 218 -4.08 -4.51 6.27
C ILE A 218 -4.37 -5.42 5.09
N HIS A 219 -3.43 -6.30 4.76
CA HIS A 219 -3.55 -7.20 3.62
C HIS A 219 -3.52 -8.67 4.09
N ALA A 220 -4.56 -9.41 3.71
CA ALA A 220 -4.75 -10.82 4.02
C ALA A 220 -5.02 -11.60 2.73
N PRO A 221 -4.02 -12.28 2.14
CA PRO A 221 -4.19 -13.02 0.90
C PRO A 221 -5.16 -14.20 1.08
N ILE A 222 -5.97 -14.43 0.04
CA ILE A 222 -6.86 -15.59 -0.05
C ILE A 222 -6.17 -16.66 -0.92
N ASP A 223 -5.67 -16.25 -2.07
CA ASP A 223 -4.89 -17.06 -3.01
C ASP A 223 -3.92 -16.18 -3.81
N GLU A 224 -3.35 -16.72 -4.89
CA GLU A 224 -2.39 -16.01 -5.74
C GLU A 224 -2.95 -14.72 -6.38
N ASN A 225 -4.27 -14.64 -6.59
CA ASN A 225 -4.95 -13.59 -7.33
C ASN A 225 -5.85 -12.71 -6.45
N PHE A 226 -6.35 -13.24 -5.34
CA PHE A 226 -7.32 -12.58 -4.49
C PHE A 226 -6.80 -12.35 -3.07
N ALA A 227 -7.23 -11.24 -2.48
CA ALA A 227 -6.92 -10.91 -1.09
C ALA A 227 -8.06 -10.12 -0.46
N GLU A 228 -8.27 -10.33 0.84
CA GLU A 228 -8.99 -9.38 1.66
C GLU A 228 -8.05 -8.21 2.00
N SER A 229 -8.61 -7.01 2.02
CA SER A 229 -7.86 -5.82 2.38
C SER A 229 -8.73 -4.83 3.12
N LEU A 230 -8.18 -4.21 4.15
CA LEU A 230 -8.83 -3.14 4.88
C LEU A 230 -7.91 -1.94 4.98
N TYR A 231 -8.48 -0.76 4.78
CA TYR A 231 -7.75 0.50 4.92
C TYR A 231 -8.36 1.31 6.05
N VAL A 232 -7.52 1.66 7.00
CA VAL A 232 -7.91 2.31 8.25
C VAL A 232 -7.13 3.61 8.39
N GLU A 233 -7.86 4.69 8.62
CA GLU A 233 -7.28 5.96 9.05
C GLU A 233 -7.38 6.08 10.57
N LEU A 234 -6.25 6.34 11.21
CA LEU A 234 -6.13 6.51 12.66
C LEU A 234 -5.67 7.94 12.95
N PRO A 235 -6.58 8.84 13.33
CA PRO A 235 -6.21 10.18 13.80
C PRO A 235 -5.41 10.06 15.10
N LEU A 236 -4.25 10.71 15.15
CA LEU A 236 -3.33 10.67 16.29
C LEU A 236 -2.98 12.10 16.74
N PRO A 237 -3.95 12.89 17.25
CA PRO A 237 -3.69 14.27 17.65
C PRO A 237 -2.57 14.37 18.71
N PRO A 238 -1.90 15.53 18.84
CA PRO A 238 -0.84 15.70 19.82
C PRO A 238 -1.28 15.28 21.23
N GLY A 239 -0.47 14.46 21.90
CA GLY A 239 -0.75 13.92 23.23
C GLY A 239 -1.64 12.67 23.27
N SER A 240 -2.21 12.23 22.14
CA SER A 240 -3.03 11.03 22.10
C SER A 240 -2.21 9.74 22.17
N SER A 241 -2.86 8.69 22.63
CA SER A 241 -2.39 7.31 22.58
C SER A 241 -2.80 6.62 21.30
N LEU A 242 -2.13 5.52 20.97
CA LEU A 242 -2.54 4.62 19.89
C LEU A 242 -3.97 4.10 20.10
N GLN A 243 -4.37 3.80 21.33
CA GLN A 243 -5.70 3.29 21.64
C GLN A 243 -6.79 4.32 21.33
N GLU A 244 -6.56 5.60 21.65
CA GLU A 244 -7.48 6.68 21.22
C GLU A 244 -7.55 6.79 19.70
N GLY A 245 -6.44 6.58 18.99
CA GLY A 245 -6.43 6.52 17.52
C GLY A 245 -7.27 5.36 16.98
N ILE A 246 -7.20 4.18 17.63
CA ILE A 246 -8.03 3.01 17.31
C ILE A 246 -9.51 3.29 17.58
N ASP A 247 -9.83 3.96 18.68
CA ASP A 247 -11.22 4.25 19.06
C ASP A 247 -11.86 5.27 18.12
N ASN A 248 -11.07 6.17 17.55
CA ASN A 248 -11.49 7.16 16.56
C ASN A 248 -11.22 6.74 15.10
N ALA A 249 -10.81 5.49 14.89
CA ALA A 249 -10.42 5.04 13.56
C ALA A 249 -11.60 5.00 12.60
N GLN A 250 -11.33 5.33 11.34
CA GLN A 250 -12.31 5.30 10.26
C GLN A 250 -11.85 4.36 9.17
N ASP A 251 -12.80 3.62 8.61
CA ASP A 251 -12.62 3.03 7.31
C ASP A 251 -12.53 4.16 6.30
N LEU A 252 -11.43 4.19 5.56
CA LEU A 252 -11.09 5.31 4.68
C LEU A 252 -12.18 5.57 3.63
N PHE A 253 -12.85 4.52 3.14
CA PHE A 253 -13.86 4.68 2.08
C PHE A 253 -15.24 5.00 2.62
N LEU A 254 -15.56 4.42 3.77
CA LEU A 254 -16.90 4.53 4.32
C LEU A 254 -17.07 5.76 5.21
N GLY A 255 -15.97 6.42 5.60
CA GLY A 255 -15.98 7.58 6.51
C GLY A 255 -16.62 7.26 7.86
N ARG A 256 -16.62 5.98 8.24
CA ARG A 256 -17.24 5.44 9.44
C ARG A 256 -16.36 4.35 10.03
N ARG A 257 -16.64 3.94 11.25
CA ARG A 257 -15.86 2.90 11.94
C ARG A 257 -15.74 1.61 11.08
N PRO A 258 -14.55 0.99 10.98
CA PRO A 258 -14.38 -0.24 10.24
C PRO A 258 -15.25 -1.37 10.82
N THR A 259 -15.89 -2.14 9.92
CA THR A 259 -16.80 -3.24 10.30
C THR A 259 -16.16 -4.61 10.22
N ALA A 260 -14.99 -4.74 9.59
CA ALA A 260 -14.21 -5.96 9.59
C ALA A 260 -13.84 -6.35 11.04
N LEU A 261 -13.62 -7.63 11.30
CA LEU A 261 -13.12 -8.11 12.59
C LEU A 261 -11.60 -8.29 12.54
N GLY A 262 -10.93 -8.21 13.69
CA GLY A 262 -9.47 -8.42 13.81
C GLY A 262 -8.59 -7.22 13.46
N TRP A 263 -9.10 -6.19 12.78
CA TRP A 263 -8.28 -5.04 12.39
C TRP A 263 -7.66 -4.27 13.57
N GLN A 264 -8.39 -4.13 14.69
CA GLN A 264 -7.87 -3.43 15.87
C GLN A 264 -6.66 -4.16 16.44
N GLU A 265 -6.69 -5.49 16.43
CA GLU A 265 -5.59 -6.33 16.88
C GLU A 265 -4.38 -6.21 15.96
N CYS A 266 -4.60 -6.15 14.65
CA CYS A 266 -3.54 -5.86 13.68
C CYS A 266 -2.86 -4.50 13.96
N VAL A 267 -3.64 -3.46 14.24
CA VAL A 267 -3.11 -2.13 14.57
C VAL A 267 -2.39 -2.12 15.92
N ARG A 268 -2.93 -2.78 16.94
CA ARG A 268 -2.25 -2.88 18.25
C ARG A 268 -0.92 -3.61 18.12
N TRP A 269 -0.88 -4.71 17.38
CA TRP A 269 0.34 -5.47 17.13
C TRP A 269 1.36 -4.67 16.31
N LEU A 270 0.91 -3.95 15.26
CA LEU A 270 1.72 -2.98 14.52
C LEU A 270 2.34 -1.96 15.47
N GLY A 271 1.52 -1.31 16.29
CA GLY A 271 1.97 -0.30 17.23
C GLY A 271 2.96 -0.83 18.27
N ALA A 272 2.69 -2.01 18.83
CA ALA A 272 3.58 -2.65 19.79
C ALA A 272 4.92 -3.06 19.14
N THR A 273 4.90 -3.56 17.90
CA THR A 273 6.12 -3.88 17.13
C THR A 273 6.98 -2.64 16.90
N LEU A 274 6.34 -1.53 16.48
CA LEU A 274 7.04 -0.27 16.25
C LEU A 274 7.53 0.38 17.54
N ARG A 275 6.78 0.25 18.64
CA ARG A 275 7.21 0.72 19.96
C ARG A 275 8.45 -0.03 20.42
N VAL A 276 8.46 -1.36 20.32
CA VAL A 276 9.61 -2.19 20.71
C VAL A 276 10.85 -1.82 19.88
N LEU A 277 10.68 -1.47 18.60
CA LEU A 277 11.77 -0.90 17.79
C LEU A 277 12.21 0.49 18.29
N ALA A 278 11.28 1.36 18.64
CA ALA A 278 11.58 2.72 19.11
C ALA A 278 12.22 2.76 20.51
N GLU A 279 11.96 1.74 21.34
CA GLU A 279 12.48 1.59 22.71
C GLU A 279 13.74 0.70 22.77
N ASP A 280 14.42 0.49 21.63
CA ASP A 280 15.62 -0.34 21.48
C ASP A 280 15.44 -1.82 21.89
N GLY A 281 14.20 -2.29 22.04
CA GLY A 281 13.89 -3.69 22.33
C GLY A 281 13.90 -4.60 21.08
N ALA A 282 13.88 -4.01 19.90
CA ALA A 282 14.15 -4.68 18.63
C ALA A 282 15.22 -3.93 17.85
N ARG A 283 15.94 -4.67 17.01
CA ARG A 283 16.97 -4.13 16.12
C ARG A 283 16.75 -4.59 14.69
N LEU A 284 17.15 -3.72 13.77
CA LEU A 284 17.20 -4.05 12.36
C LEU A 284 18.47 -4.86 12.10
N LEU A 285 18.29 -6.02 11.49
CA LEU A 285 19.34 -6.92 11.04
C LEU A 285 19.33 -6.97 9.51
N GLU A 286 20.47 -7.28 8.90
CA GLU A 286 20.51 -7.60 7.49
C GLU A 286 19.58 -8.78 7.22
N GLY A 287 18.63 -8.57 6.31
CA GLY A 287 17.72 -9.63 5.89
C GLY A 287 18.23 -10.40 4.68
N PRO A 288 17.45 -11.39 4.21
CA PRO A 288 17.84 -12.26 3.11
C PRO A 288 17.92 -11.52 1.76
N SER A 289 17.42 -10.30 1.67
CA SER A 289 17.56 -9.46 0.49
C SER A 289 17.99 -8.04 0.87
N PRO A 290 18.74 -7.33 0.00
CA PRO A 290 19.19 -5.96 0.26
C PRO A 290 18.03 -4.96 0.41
N ARG A 291 16.79 -5.37 0.13
CA ARG A 291 15.58 -4.55 0.20
C ARG A 291 14.70 -4.86 1.42
N ARG A 292 15.01 -5.90 2.19
CA ARG A 292 14.23 -6.33 3.35
C ARG A 292 15.16 -6.42 4.56
N MET A 293 14.89 -5.63 5.58
CA MET A 293 15.57 -5.78 6.86
C MET A 293 14.79 -6.74 7.74
N LEU A 294 15.50 -7.53 8.55
CA LEU A 294 14.87 -8.35 9.57
C LEU A 294 14.70 -7.52 10.84
N LEU A 295 13.49 -7.49 11.38
CA LEU A 295 13.20 -6.88 12.67
C LEU A 295 13.21 -7.97 13.75
N GLY A 296 14.27 -7.99 14.53
CA GLY A 296 14.55 -9.02 15.53
C GLY A 296 14.59 -8.46 16.95
N ALA A 297 14.14 -9.24 17.93
CA ALA A 297 14.29 -8.90 19.34
C ALA A 297 15.78 -8.82 19.73
N VAL A 298 16.12 -7.91 20.64
CA VAL A 298 17.46 -7.85 21.25
C VAL A 298 17.61 -9.02 22.23
N LYS A 299 18.76 -9.72 22.20
CA LYS A 299 19.04 -10.84 23.12
C LYS A 299 18.93 -10.36 24.57
N GLY A 300 18.13 -11.05 25.39
CA GLY A 300 17.96 -10.77 26.82
C GLY A 300 16.59 -10.20 27.22
N LEU A 301 15.69 -9.96 26.27
CA LEU A 301 14.27 -9.69 26.53
C LEU A 301 13.52 -11.03 26.67
N HIS A 302 13.66 -11.66 27.83
CA HIS A 302 12.87 -12.82 28.27
C HIS A 302 12.46 -12.64 29.72
#